data_AF-A0A061S423-F1
#
_entry.id   AF-A0A061S423-F1
#
_cell.length_a   1.000
_cell.length_b   1.000
_cell.length_c   1.000
_cell.angle_alpha   90.00
_cell.angle_beta   90.00
_cell.angle_gamma   90.00
#
_symmetry.space_group_name_H-M   'P 1'
#
loop_
_entity.id
_entity.type
_entity.pdbx_description
1 polymer ?
#
loop_
_entity_poly.entity_id
_entity_poly.type
_entity_poly.pdbx_seq_one_letter_code
_entity_poly.pdbx_strand_id
1 'polypeptide(L)'
;MLQQATQSYCCSRTLIRGAGMVLLQREIPEEVNAEVAEVAAAAGVPVVLDAGGREGALDPGLLRRLAVLSPNETELARMTGMPTGSAEQVEAAAAALLGEGVGAVLVKLGSKGSLLLRPGETPFQQDAVPVEKIVDTTGAGDCYTAAWAVGRLRGLSPERAMAFACESSLPHGRPSSLPPHQQRGRGESPSPSAASVPRGPPPSPLAPPSRQLRQPRSACRAWAPPAASPAAPTSRSSSGGREASGCGRRSPPPQPPSAPPPLAEAPPQ
;
A
#
# COMPACT_ATOMS: atom_id res chain seq x y z
N MET A 1 -9.13 -33.31 1.69
CA MET A 1 -9.22 -31.89 2.12
C MET A 1 -7.86 -31.27 2.41
N LEU A 2 -6.99 -31.82 3.28
CA LEU A 2 -5.67 -31.21 3.57
C LEU A 2 -4.80 -30.99 2.33
N GLN A 3 -4.64 -31.98 1.44
CA GLN A 3 -3.84 -31.82 0.22
C GLN A 3 -4.35 -30.71 -0.71
N GLN A 4 -5.67 -30.51 -0.82
CA GLN A 4 -6.24 -29.43 -1.64
C GLN A 4 -5.99 -28.06 -1.00
N ALA A 5 -6.07 -27.94 0.33
CA ALA A 5 -5.73 -26.72 1.04
C ALA A 5 -4.23 -26.38 0.90
N THR A 6 -3.34 -27.38 1.03
CA THR A 6 -1.90 -27.21 0.82
C THR A 6 -1.58 -26.79 -0.63
N GLN A 7 -2.21 -27.43 -1.62
CA GLN A 7 -2.06 -27.08 -3.03
C GLN A 7 -2.51 -25.62 -3.29
N SER A 8 -3.69 -25.25 -2.80
CA SER A 8 -4.23 -23.90 -2.97
C SER A 8 -3.34 -22.84 -2.32
N TYR A 9 -2.80 -23.13 -1.14
CA TYR A 9 -1.87 -22.26 -0.42
C TYR A 9 -0.53 -22.10 -1.16
N CYS A 10 0.06 -23.19 -1.67
CA CYS A 10 1.28 -23.14 -2.49
C CYS A 10 1.08 -22.34 -3.79
N CYS A 11 -0.07 -22.48 -4.45
CA CYS A 11 -0.42 -21.67 -5.63
C CYS A 11 -0.51 -20.19 -5.29
N SER A 12 -1.18 -19.82 -4.19
CA SER A 12 -1.27 -18.43 -3.74
C SER A 12 0.09 -17.81 -3.44
N ARG A 13 1.01 -18.54 -2.78
CA ARG A 13 2.37 -18.05 -2.52
C ARG A 13 3.14 -17.80 -3.81
N THR A 14 2.97 -18.66 -4.82
CA THR A 14 3.59 -18.48 -6.14
C THR A 14 3.05 -17.23 -6.85
N LEU A 15 1.73 -16.99 -6.78
CA LEU A 15 1.10 -15.79 -7.34
C LEU A 15 1.61 -14.51 -6.67
N ILE A 16 1.68 -14.48 -5.34
CA ILE A 16 2.18 -13.34 -4.57
C ILE A 16 3.63 -13.02 -4.98
N ARG A 17 4.49 -14.04 -5.07
CA ARG A 17 5.91 -13.88 -5.45
C ARG A 17 6.12 -13.36 -6.86
N GLY A 18 5.17 -13.62 -7.78
CA GLY A 18 5.23 -13.17 -9.16
C GLY A 18 4.54 -11.82 -9.41
N ALA A 19 3.85 -11.27 -8.41
CA ALA A 19 3.09 -10.02 -8.53
C ALA A 19 4.02 -8.80 -8.60
N GLY A 20 3.60 -7.77 -9.34
CA GLY A 20 4.29 -6.47 -9.32
C GLY A 20 4.04 -5.67 -8.04
N MET A 21 2.89 -5.91 -7.40
CA MET A 21 2.42 -5.29 -6.16
C MET A 21 1.26 -6.12 -5.62
N VAL A 22 1.06 -6.11 -4.31
CA VAL A 22 -0.11 -6.71 -3.65
C VAL A 22 -0.96 -5.61 -3.04
N LEU A 23 -2.28 -5.66 -3.26
CA LEU A 23 -3.26 -4.82 -2.56
C LEU A 23 -4.00 -5.67 -1.53
N LEU A 24 -4.13 -5.11 -0.34
CA LEU A 24 -4.86 -5.68 0.80
C LEU A 24 -5.87 -4.66 1.32
N GLN A 25 -6.86 -5.14 2.08
CA GLN A 25 -7.82 -4.33 2.84
C GLN A 25 -8.05 -4.99 4.22
N ARG A 26 -8.75 -4.31 5.14
CA ARG A 26 -9.06 -4.86 6.48
C ARG A 26 -10.44 -5.52 6.56
N GLU A 27 -10.89 -6.16 5.48
CA GLU A 27 -12.16 -6.89 5.41
C GLU A 27 -11.98 -8.42 5.50
N ILE A 28 -10.75 -8.87 5.74
CA ILE A 28 -10.38 -10.27 6.00
C ILE A 28 -9.66 -10.37 7.35
N PRO A 29 -9.51 -11.58 7.94
CA PRO A 29 -8.74 -11.75 9.16
C PRO A 29 -7.34 -11.17 9.03
N GLU A 30 -6.89 -10.44 10.05
CA GLU A 30 -5.62 -9.70 10.01
C GLU A 30 -4.41 -10.63 9.90
N GLU A 31 -4.55 -11.86 10.42
CA GLU A 31 -3.55 -12.92 10.32
C GLU A 31 -3.30 -13.33 8.86
N VAL A 32 -4.34 -13.26 8.00
CA VAL A 32 -4.19 -13.53 6.56
C VAL A 32 -3.44 -12.39 5.88
N ASN A 33 -3.75 -11.13 6.24
CA ASN A 33 -2.99 -9.98 5.75
C ASN A 33 -1.52 -10.04 6.17
N ALA A 34 -1.24 -10.42 7.41
CA ALA A 34 0.11 -10.58 7.93
C ALA A 34 0.90 -11.65 7.15
N GLU A 35 0.30 -12.82 6.90
CA GLU A 35 0.91 -13.90 6.13
C GLU A 35 1.19 -13.48 4.68
N VAL A 36 0.24 -12.82 4.01
CA VAL A 36 0.43 -12.34 2.65
C VAL A 36 1.53 -11.27 2.59
N ALA A 37 1.54 -10.33 3.54
CA ALA A 37 2.56 -9.29 3.62
C ALA A 37 3.96 -9.88 3.90
N GLU A 38 4.06 -10.93 4.71
CA GLU A 38 5.32 -11.64 4.94
C GLU A 38 5.84 -12.31 3.66
N VAL A 39 4.97 -13.04 2.94
CA VAL A 39 5.35 -13.69 1.69
C VAL A 39 5.79 -12.68 0.63
N ALA A 40 5.08 -11.55 0.52
CA ALA A 40 5.40 -10.47 -0.40
C ALA A 40 6.72 -9.79 -0.03
N ALA A 41 6.93 -9.46 1.26
CA ALA A 41 8.17 -8.86 1.75
C ALA A 41 9.39 -9.74 1.50
N ALA A 42 9.28 -11.05 1.76
CA ALA A 42 10.35 -12.03 1.49
C ALA A 42 10.68 -12.14 -0.01
N ALA A 43 9.76 -11.75 -0.90
CA ALA A 43 9.94 -11.74 -2.35
C ALA A 43 10.33 -10.36 -2.91
N GLY A 44 10.39 -9.32 -2.08
CA GLY A 44 10.61 -7.94 -2.51
C GLY A 44 9.42 -7.34 -3.29
N VAL A 45 8.22 -7.87 -3.08
CA VAL A 45 6.99 -7.37 -3.71
C VAL A 45 6.35 -6.31 -2.80
N PRO A 46 6.08 -5.09 -3.28
CA PRO A 46 5.48 -4.04 -2.46
C PRO A 46 4.03 -4.37 -2.08
N VAL A 47 3.66 -4.07 -0.84
CA VAL A 47 2.32 -4.29 -0.28
C VAL A 47 1.63 -2.96 0.03
N VAL A 48 0.52 -2.70 -0.63
CA VAL A 48 -0.37 -1.56 -0.34
C VAL A 48 -1.55 -2.08 0.46
N LEU A 49 -1.82 -1.48 1.62
CA LEU A 49 -2.99 -1.79 2.44
C LEU A 49 -3.94 -0.58 2.43
N ASP A 50 -5.17 -0.78 1.96
CA ASP A 50 -6.26 0.15 2.25
C ASP A 50 -6.74 -0.09 3.70
N ALA A 51 -6.86 0.98 4.48
CA ALA A 51 -7.25 0.86 5.89
C ALA A 51 -8.76 0.63 6.09
N GLY A 52 -9.55 0.64 5.01
CA GLY A 52 -10.98 0.34 5.06
C GLY A 52 -11.29 -1.05 5.63
N GLY A 53 -12.35 -1.12 6.45
CA GLY A 53 -12.80 -2.33 7.12
C GLY A 53 -12.64 -2.26 8.64
N ARG A 54 -11.95 -3.24 9.23
CA ARG A 54 -11.77 -3.38 10.69
C ARG A 54 -11.19 -2.11 11.33
N GLU A 55 -11.76 -1.72 12.45
CA GLU A 55 -11.33 -0.56 13.23
C GLU A 55 -10.16 -0.86 14.18
N GLY A 56 -9.46 0.20 14.62
CA GLY A 56 -8.38 0.15 15.60
C GLY A 56 -6.98 0.09 14.98
N ALA A 57 -5.97 -0.04 15.84
CA ALA A 57 -4.57 -0.14 15.43
C ALA A 57 -4.30 -1.38 14.53
N LEU A 58 -3.23 -1.32 13.75
CA LEU A 58 -2.68 -2.46 13.02
C LEU A 58 -1.64 -3.18 13.87
N ASP A 59 -1.49 -4.49 13.66
CA ASP A 59 -0.32 -5.21 14.14
C ASP A 59 0.99 -4.51 13.69
N PRO A 60 1.92 -4.19 14.61
CA PRO A 60 3.17 -3.53 14.25
C PRO A 60 4.05 -4.34 13.28
N GLY A 61 3.95 -5.67 13.31
CA GLY A 61 4.66 -6.56 12.39
C GLY A 61 4.16 -6.41 10.94
N LEU A 62 2.84 -6.36 10.76
CA LEU A 62 2.18 -6.05 9.50
C LEU A 62 2.53 -4.63 9.04
N LEU A 63 2.39 -3.62 9.90
CA LEU A 63 2.64 -2.21 9.56
C LEU A 63 4.03 -2.00 8.95
N ARG A 64 5.07 -2.61 9.53
CA ARG A 64 6.46 -2.53 9.04
C ARG A 64 6.71 -3.23 7.70
N ARG A 65 5.78 -4.06 7.22
CA ARG A 65 5.86 -4.75 5.92
C ARG A 65 5.12 -3.99 4.83
N LEU A 66 4.34 -2.98 5.20
CA LEU A 66 3.58 -2.19 4.25
C LEU A 66 4.51 -1.22 3.53
N ALA A 67 4.48 -1.32 2.21
CA ALA A 67 5.01 -0.33 1.31
C ALA A 67 4.21 0.96 1.43
N VAL A 68 2.88 0.86 1.40
CA VAL A 68 1.97 1.99 1.58
C VAL A 68 0.80 1.58 2.45
N LEU A 69 0.43 2.46 3.36
CA LEU A 69 -0.86 2.41 4.05
C LEU A 69 -1.73 3.55 3.53
N SER A 70 -2.96 3.24 3.12
CA SER A 70 -3.90 4.23 2.56
C SER A 70 -5.19 4.36 3.39
N PRO A 71 -5.17 5.15 4.47
CA PRO A 71 -6.35 5.46 5.25
C PRO A 71 -7.10 6.68 4.70
N ASN A 72 -8.37 6.85 5.07
CA ASN A 72 -9.03 8.16 5.05
C ASN A 72 -8.84 8.90 6.40
N GLU A 73 -9.32 10.15 6.51
CA GLU A 73 -9.22 10.98 7.73
C GLU A 73 -9.78 10.28 8.99
N THR A 74 -10.88 9.53 8.84
CA THR A 74 -11.56 8.86 9.97
C THR A 74 -10.83 7.58 10.39
N GLU A 75 -10.39 6.78 9.42
CA GLU A 75 -9.56 5.58 9.65
C GLU A 75 -8.23 5.97 10.30
N LEU A 76 -7.58 7.03 9.80
CA LEU A 76 -6.34 7.55 10.35
C LEU A 76 -6.47 7.92 11.82
N ALA A 77 -7.55 8.63 12.19
CA ALA A 77 -7.82 8.98 13.59
C ALA A 77 -8.03 7.75 14.47
N ARG A 78 -8.78 6.75 13.99
CA ARG A 78 -9.03 5.51 14.73
C ARG A 78 -7.79 4.66 14.92
N MET A 79 -6.92 4.61 13.92
CA MET A 79 -5.68 3.83 13.96
C MET A 79 -4.64 4.44 14.90
N THR A 80 -4.55 5.77 14.92
CA THR A 80 -3.51 6.50 15.69
C THR A 80 -4.00 6.96 17.06
N GLY A 81 -5.32 7.06 17.26
CA GLY A 81 -5.91 7.73 18.42
C GLY A 81 -5.71 9.25 18.42
N MET A 82 -5.25 9.83 17.29
CA MET A 82 -4.95 11.25 17.14
C MET A 82 -6.08 11.98 16.41
N PRO A 83 -6.29 13.29 16.66
CA PRO A 83 -7.27 14.07 15.91
C PRO A 83 -6.84 14.23 14.44
N THR A 84 -7.80 14.39 13.54
CA THR A 84 -7.60 14.60 12.08
C THR A 84 -8.49 15.72 11.53
N GLY A 85 -8.85 16.70 12.36
CA GLY A 85 -9.77 17.80 12.00
C GLY A 85 -9.13 18.94 11.20
N SER A 86 -7.79 19.07 11.23
CA SER A 86 -7.03 20.04 10.43
C SER A 86 -5.94 19.38 9.60
N ALA A 87 -5.37 20.11 8.63
CA ALA A 87 -4.29 19.59 7.79
C ALA A 87 -3.06 19.21 8.62
N GLU A 88 -2.71 20.03 9.61
CA GLU A 88 -1.59 19.80 10.52
C GLU A 88 -1.83 18.57 11.40
N GLN A 89 -3.07 18.36 11.83
CA GLN A 89 -3.48 17.19 12.62
C GLN A 89 -3.39 15.90 11.79
N VAL A 90 -3.86 15.93 10.54
CA VAL A 90 -3.73 14.81 9.60
C VAL A 90 -2.26 14.48 9.34
N GLU A 91 -1.43 15.49 9.09
CA GLU A 91 0.00 15.30 8.87
C GLU A 91 0.68 14.68 10.09
N ALA A 92 0.40 15.18 11.30
CA ALA A 92 0.94 14.64 12.54
C ALA A 92 0.53 13.18 12.78
N ALA A 93 -0.75 12.84 12.54
CA ALA A 93 -1.24 11.46 12.67
C ALA A 93 -0.58 10.52 11.64
N ALA A 94 -0.44 10.96 10.39
CA ALA A 94 0.25 10.17 9.37
C ALA A 94 1.75 10.02 9.66
N ALA A 95 2.39 11.06 10.21
CA ALA A 95 3.79 11.01 10.62
C ALA A 95 4.03 10.02 11.78
N ALA A 96 3.06 9.86 12.70
CA ALA A 96 3.14 8.85 13.74
C ALA A 96 3.25 7.42 13.16
N LEU A 97 2.42 7.09 12.16
CA LEU A 97 2.48 5.80 11.46
C LEU A 97 3.80 5.59 10.71
N LEU A 98 4.35 6.64 10.08
CA LEU A 98 5.71 6.59 9.51
C LEU A 98 6.77 6.28 10.57
N GLY A 99 6.65 6.87 11.76
CA GLY A 99 7.53 6.61 12.90
C GLY A 99 7.47 5.15 13.40
N GLU A 100 6.34 4.47 13.20
CA GLU A 100 6.17 3.05 13.52
C GLU A 100 6.71 2.10 12.43
N GLY A 101 7.09 2.64 11.27
CA GLY A 101 7.88 1.94 10.25
C GLY A 101 7.15 1.56 8.97
N VAL A 102 5.99 2.16 8.67
CA VAL A 102 5.38 2.03 7.33
C VAL A 102 6.20 2.79 6.29
N GLY A 103 6.27 2.26 5.06
CA GLY A 103 7.07 2.85 3.98
C GLY A 103 6.55 4.20 3.48
N ALA A 104 5.22 4.39 3.45
CA ALA A 104 4.56 5.64 3.09
C ALA A 104 3.12 5.64 3.60
N VAL A 105 2.56 6.83 3.84
CA VAL A 105 1.13 7.00 4.21
C VAL A 105 0.44 7.85 3.14
N LEU A 106 -0.59 7.29 2.52
CA LEU A 106 -1.39 7.92 1.47
C LEU A 106 -2.80 8.20 1.99
N VAL A 107 -2.99 9.37 2.60
CA VAL A 107 -4.25 9.75 3.23
C VAL A 107 -5.25 10.25 2.21
N LYS A 108 -6.44 9.67 2.18
CA LYS A 108 -7.61 10.09 1.38
C LYS A 108 -8.37 11.18 2.15
N LEU A 109 -8.50 12.37 1.55
CA LEU A 109 -9.12 13.56 2.18
C LEU A 109 -10.46 13.96 1.53
N GLY A 110 -11.10 13.03 0.81
CA GLY A 110 -12.36 13.26 0.12
C GLY A 110 -12.29 14.44 -0.85
N SER A 111 -13.11 15.47 -0.63
CA SER A 111 -13.16 16.66 -1.48
C SER A 111 -11.91 17.54 -1.43
N LYS A 112 -11.01 17.32 -0.45
CA LYS A 112 -9.71 18.01 -0.37
C LYS A 112 -8.62 17.27 -1.15
N GLY A 113 -8.92 16.11 -1.74
CA GLY A 113 -7.99 15.29 -2.50
C GLY A 113 -7.26 14.27 -1.63
N SER A 114 -5.93 14.31 -1.62
CA SER A 114 -5.11 13.34 -0.90
C SER A 114 -3.76 13.90 -0.47
N LEU A 115 -3.19 13.31 0.58
CA LEU A 115 -1.90 13.67 1.15
C LEU A 115 -0.98 12.45 1.18
N LEU A 116 0.25 12.60 0.69
CA LEU A 116 1.29 11.57 0.71
C LEU A 116 2.43 12.00 1.63
N LEU A 117 2.76 11.16 2.61
CA LEU A 117 3.95 11.31 3.44
C LEU A 117 4.90 10.14 3.17
N ARG A 118 6.19 10.48 3.06
CA ARG A 118 7.30 9.52 2.86
C ARG A 118 8.46 9.85 3.80
N PRO A 119 9.23 8.86 4.27
CA PRO A 119 10.37 9.10 5.15
C PRO A 119 11.39 10.06 4.54
N GLY A 120 11.71 11.14 5.28
CA GLY A 120 12.73 12.11 4.86
C GLY A 120 12.32 13.04 3.72
N GLU A 121 11.05 13.05 3.33
CA GLU A 121 10.53 13.90 2.27
C GLU A 121 9.45 14.84 2.80
N THR A 122 9.30 16.00 2.15
CA THR A 122 8.22 16.94 2.47
C THR A 122 6.87 16.32 2.08
N PRO A 123 5.82 16.45 2.91
CA PRO A 123 4.47 16.02 2.55
C PRO A 123 4.03 16.61 1.21
N PHE A 124 3.37 15.80 0.39
CA PHE A 124 2.83 16.22 -0.90
C PHE A 124 1.31 16.09 -0.91
N GLN A 125 0.61 17.18 -1.19
CA GLN A 125 -0.85 17.20 -1.33
C GLN A 125 -1.24 17.28 -2.80
N GLN A 126 -2.20 16.44 -3.19
CA GLN A 126 -2.88 16.50 -4.48
C GLN A 126 -4.31 16.97 -4.24
N ASP A 127 -4.70 18.07 -4.87
CA ASP A 127 -6.09 18.54 -4.80
C ASP A 127 -7.03 17.59 -5.55
N ALA A 128 -8.27 17.49 -5.05
CA ALA A 128 -9.33 16.75 -5.73
C ALA A 128 -9.67 17.38 -7.08
N VAL A 129 -10.08 16.55 -8.03
CA VAL A 129 -10.68 17.02 -9.27
C VAL A 129 -12.11 17.50 -8.97
N PRO A 130 -12.49 18.73 -9.32
CA PRO A 130 -13.85 19.22 -9.11
C PRO A 130 -14.88 18.36 -9.83
N VAL A 131 -15.94 17.98 -9.12
CA VAL A 131 -17.06 17.22 -9.69
C VAL A 131 -18.34 18.04 -9.51
N GLU A 132 -19.03 18.32 -10.62
CA GLU A 132 -20.27 19.13 -10.61
C GLU A 132 -21.42 18.42 -9.88
N LYS A 133 -21.49 17.08 -9.98
CA LYS A 133 -22.54 16.28 -9.37
C LYS A 133 -22.00 14.96 -8.83
N ILE A 134 -22.12 14.78 -7.51
CA ILE A 134 -21.82 13.52 -6.84
C ILE A 134 -23.13 12.72 -6.77
N VAL A 135 -23.14 11.55 -7.42
CA VAL A 135 -24.29 10.64 -7.42
C VAL A 135 -24.12 9.58 -6.33
N ASP A 136 -22.95 8.95 -6.30
CA ASP A 136 -22.60 7.90 -5.35
C ASP A 136 -21.07 7.87 -5.21
N THR A 137 -20.57 7.85 -3.97
CA THR A 137 -19.13 7.78 -3.63
C THR A 137 -18.68 6.38 -3.23
N THR A 138 -19.59 5.40 -3.26
CA THR A 138 -19.27 4.01 -2.92
C THR A 138 -18.15 3.48 -3.82
N GLY A 139 -17.10 2.93 -3.21
CA GLY A 139 -15.94 2.40 -3.92
C GLY A 139 -14.97 3.46 -4.48
N ALA A 140 -15.22 4.76 -4.29
CA ALA A 140 -14.29 5.80 -4.75
C ALA A 140 -12.91 5.68 -4.07
N GLY A 141 -12.89 5.33 -2.78
CA GLY A 141 -11.67 5.06 -2.03
C GLY A 141 -10.89 3.86 -2.56
N ASP A 142 -11.56 2.73 -2.81
CA ASP A 142 -10.95 1.54 -3.39
C ASP A 142 -10.39 1.82 -4.79
N CYS A 143 -11.17 2.54 -5.61
CA CYS A 143 -10.77 2.95 -6.95
C CYS A 143 -9.53 3.84 -6.90
N TYR A 144 -9.47 4.77 -5.94
CA TYR A 144 -8.32 5.64 -5.74
C TYR A 144 -7.06 4.84 -5.40
N THR A 145 -7.11 3.97 -4.39
CA THR A 145 -5.98 3.13 -3.96
C THR A 145 -5.50 2.23 -5.10
N ALA A 146 -6.43 1.59 -5.82
CA ALA A 146 -6.12 0.74 -6.96
C ALA A 146 -5.52 1.50 -8.14
N ALA A 147 -6.07 2.67 -8.49
CA ALA A 147 -5.56 3.51 -9.56
C ALA A 147 -4.16 4.04 -9.24
N TRP A 148 -3.91 4.43 -7.99
CA TRP A 148 -2.58 4.85 -7.55
C TRP A 148 -1.56 3.72 -7.73
N ALA A 149 -1.90 2.50 -7.28
CA ALA A 149 -1.06 1.32 -7.46
C ALA A 149 -0.77 1.01 -8.93
N VAL A 150 -1.79 1.08 -9.80
CA VAL A 150 -1.63 0.93 -11.26
C VAL A 150 -0.71 2.02 -11.82
N GLY A 151 -0.85 3.26 -11.38
CA GLY A 151 0.04 4.36 -11.77
C GLY A 151 1.51 4.07 -11.43
N ARG A 152 1.76 3.55 -10.22
CA ARG A 152 3.11 3.14 -9.80
C ARG A 152 3.65 1.98 -10.63
N LEU A 153 2.84 0.97 -10.92
CA LEU A 153 3.23 -0.15 -11.78
C LEU A 153 3.51 0.28 -13.23
N ARG A 154 2.91 1.37 -13.69
CA ARG A 154 3.20 2.02 -14.99
C ARG A 154 4.46 2.89 -14.96
N GLY A 155 5.12 3.03 -13.81
CA GLY A 155 6.33 3.84 -13.65
C GLY A 155 6.09 5.34 -13.47
N LEU A 156 4.85 5.77 -13.19
CA LEU A 156 4.57 7.16 -12.81
C LEU A 156 5.22 7.48 -11.47
N SER A 157 5.69 8.72 -11.25
CA SER A 157 6.12 9.16 -9.90
C SER A 157 4.96 9.05 -8.90
N PRO A 158 5.23 8.97 -7.58
CA PRO A 158 4.18 8.92 -6.57
C PRO A 158 3.14 10.05 -6.72
N GLU A 159 3.59 11.26 -7.01
CA GLU A 159 2.75 12.46 -7.20
C GLU A 159 1.90 12.35 -8.47
N ARG A 160 2.50 11.90 -9.59
CA ARG A 160 1.75 11.65 -10.83
C ARG A 160 0.76 10.51 -10.70
N ALA A 161 1.06 9.51 -9.86
CA ALA A 161 0.12 8.45 -9.54
C ALA A 161 -1.06 8.95 -8.70
N MET A 162 -0.87 9.94 -7.81
CA MET A 162 -1.96 10.60 -7.09
C MET A 162 -2.88 11.36 -8.04
N ALA A 163 -2.33 12.16 -8.96
CA ALA A 163 -3.13 12.85 -9.98
C ALA A 163 -3.95 11.87 -10.83
N PHE A 164 -3.32 10.79 -11.32
CA PHE A 164 -4.00 9.72 -12.05
C PHE A 164 -5.12 9.04 -11.24
N ALA A 165 -4.88 8.83 -9.94
CA ALA A 165 -5.86 8.23 -9.04
C ALA A 165 -7.05 9.17 -8.76
N CYS A 166 -6.81 10.47 -8.61
CA CYS A 166 -7.87 11.48 -8.47
C CYS A 166 -8.80 11.49 -9.69
N GLU A 167 -8.24 11.43 -10.90
CA GLU A 167 -9.04 11.36 -12.13
C GLU A 167 -9.81 10.04 -12.26
N SER A 168 -9.19 8.93 -11.86
CA SER A 168 -9.78 7.59 -12.01
C SER A 168 -10.89 7.29 -10.99
N SER A 169 -10.82 7.90 -9.81
CA SER A 169 -11.74 7.68 -8.69
C SER A 169 -12.99 8.56 -8.71
N LEU A 170 -13.17 9.36 -9.77
CA LEU A 170 -14.33 10.23 -9.87
C LEU A 170 -15.62 9.40 -9.86
N PRO A 171 -16.61 9.78 -9.03
CA PRO A 171 -17.90 9.10 -9.01
C PRO A 171 -18.54 9.20 -10.39
N HIS A 172 -19.31 8.16 -10.79
CA HIS A 172 -19.91 8.07 -12.12
C HIS A 172 -20.94 9.18 -12.35
N GLY A 173 -20.44 10.32 -12.81
CA GLY A 173 -21.14 11.49 -13.30
C GLY A 173 -20.12 12.24 -14.15
N ARG A 174 -20.19 12.09 -15.47
CA ARG A 174 -19.20 12.67 -16.39
C ARG A 174 -19.03 14.16 -16.06
N PRO A 175 -17.79 14.69 -15.95
CA PRO A 175 -17.59 16.12 -15.98
C PRO A 175 -18.19 16.65 -17.29
N SER A 176 -18.97 17.74 -17.22
CA SER A 176 -19.43 18.41 -18.41
C SER A 176 -18.19 18.83 -19.21
N SER A 177 -18.01 18.25 -20.39
CA SER A 177 -16.81 18.43 -21.18
C SER A 177 -16.87 19.77 -21.92
N LEU A 178 -16.77 20.92 -21.22
CA LEU A 178 -16.52 22.23 -21.84
C LEU A 178 -15.81 23.21 -20.88
N PRO A 179 -14.72 23.89 -21.29
CA PRO A 179 -14.15 25.01 -20.53
C PRO A 179 -15.10 26.24 -20.55
N PRO A 180 -15.11 27.10 -19.51
CA PRO A 180 -16.05 28.22 -19.36
C PRO A 180 -15.65 29.46 -20.18
N HIS A 181 -15.32 29.29 -21.47
CA HIS A 181 -15.27 30.40 -22.41
C HIS A 181 -15.81 29.94 -23.78
N GLN A 182 -16.65 30.77 -24.39
CA GLN A 182 -17.48 30.53 -25.59
C GLN A 182 -18.94 30.09 -25.37
N GLN A 183 -19.64 30.67 -24.40
CA GLN A 183 -21.06 30.95 -24.61
C GLN A 183 -21.20 32.33 -25.29
N ARG A 184 -21.04 32.36 -26.62
CA ARG A 184 -21.62 33.42 -27.45
C ARG A 184 -22.79 32.82 -28.22
N GLY A 185 -23.94 33.47 -28.05
CA GLY A 185 -25.24 32.93 -28.37
C GLY A 185 -25.49 32.58 -29.83
N ARG A 186 -26.42 31.64 -29.99
CA ARG A 186 -27.40 31.43 -31.06
C ARG A 186 -28.40 30.44 -30.42
N GLY A 187 -29.66 30.82 -30.22
CA GLY A 187 -30.66 30.85 -31.27
C GLY A 187 -31.48 29.56 -31.16
N GLU A 188 -32.80 29.69 -30.97
CA GLU A 188 -33.75 28.64 -30.60
C GLU A 188 -33.96 27.53 -31.67
N SER A 189 -34.44 26.38 -31.18
CA SER A 189 -35.31 25.35 -31.83
C SER A 189 -34.67 24.24 -32.70
N PRO A 190 -35.38 23.10 -32.97
CA PRO A 190 -35.96 22.12 -32.04
C PRO A 190 -35.56 20.64 -32.36
N SER A 191 -35.89 19.72 -31.43
CA SER A 191 -35.93 18.23 -31.47
C SER A 191 -35.49 17.44 -32.73
N PRO A 192 -34.70 16.35 -32.59
CA PRO A 192 -34.57 15.37 -33.66
C PRO A 192 -35.56 14.19 -33.53
N SER A 193 -36.32 13.99 -34.61
CA SER A 193 -37.07 12.77 -34.92
C SER A 193 -36.14 11.58 -35.15
N ALA A 194 -36.63 10.40 -34.80
CA ALA A 194 -36.00 9.10 -34.99
C ALA A 194 -35.64 8.82 -36.47
N ALA A 195 -34.41 8.37 -36.69
CA ALA A 195 -33.99 7.69 -37.91
C ALA A 195 -33.18 6.44 -37.54
N SER A 196 -33.73 5.30 -37.91
CA SER A 196 -33.22 3.93 -37.71
C SER A 196 -31.95 3.66 -38.53
N VAL A 197 -30.88 3.25 -37.85
CA VAL A 197 -29.66 2.70 -38.48
C VAL A 197 -29.78 1.17 -38.52
N PRO A 198 -29.53 0.49 -39.66
CA PRO A 198 -29.55 -0.97 -39.71
C PRO A 198 -28.34 -1.55 -38.98
N ARG A 199 -28.58 -2.52 -38.08
CA ARG A 199 -27.54 -3.26 -37.36
C ARG A 199 -26.94 -4.34 -38.28
N GLY A 200 -25.65 -4.23 -38.60
CA GLY A 200 -24.88 -5.34 -39.16
C GLY A 200 -24.62 -6.44 -38.12
N PRO A 201 -24.29 -7.67 -38.54
CA PRO A 201 -24.05 -8.79 -37.63
C PRO A 201 -22.79 -8.56 -36.76
N PRO A 202 -22.74 -9.12 -35.53
CA PRO A 202 -21.60 -8.95 -34.64
C PRO A 202 -20.36 -9.70 -35.17
N PRO A 203 -19.14 -9.16 -35.00
CA PRO A 203 -17.92 -9.88 -35.36
C PRO A 203 -17.65 -11.04 -34.39
N SER A 204 -17.16 -12.15 -34.93
CA SER A 204 -16.73 -13.35 -34.19
C SER A 204 -15.58 -13.05 -33.21
N PRO A 205 -15.48 -13.77 -32.07
CA PRO A 205 -14.46 -13.50 -31.06
C PRO A 205 -13.06 -13.91 -31.57
N LEU A 206 -12.17 -12.93 -31.66
CA LEU A 206 -10.73 -13.15 -31.84
C LEU A 206 -10.15 -13.78 -30.56
N ALA A 207 -9.50 -14.93 -30.71
CA ALA A 207 -8.74 -15.56 -29.64
C ALA A 207 -7.59 -14.64 -29.17
N PRO A 208 -7.29 -14.54 -27.85
CA PRO A 208 -6.22 -13.69 -27.39
C PRO A 208 -4.85 -14.27 -27.82
N PRO A 209 -3.93 -13.45 -28.33
CA PRO A 209 -2.57 -13.91 -28.60
C PRO A 209 -1.86 -14.19 -27.28
N SER A 210 -1.28 -15.39 -27.18
CA SER A 210 -0.38 -15.81 -26.11
C SER A 210 0.89 -14.96 -26.13
N ARG A 211 0.83 -13.76 -25.53
CA ARG A 211 2.00 -12.90 -25.36
C ARG A 211 2.49 -13.08 -23.92
N GLN A 212 3.57 -13.84 -23.78
CA GLN A 212 4.35 -13.88 -22.53
C GLN A 212 4.66 -12.44 -22.12
N LEU A 213 4.05 -11.98 -21.02
CA LEU A 213 4.38 -10.73 -20.37
C LEU A 213 5.82 -10.84 -19.83
N ARG A 214 6.81 -10.43 -20.63
CA ARG A 214 8.13 -10.11 -20.10
C ARG A 214 7.97 -8.91 -19.17
N GLN A 215 8.04 -9.15 -17.87
CA GLN A 215 8.06 -8.08 -16.88
C GLN A 215 9.33 -7.22 -17.07
N PRO A 216 9.21 -5.88 -17.12
CA PRO A 216 10.38 -5.02 -17.04
C PRO A 216 10.86 -5.01 -15.58
N ARG A 217 11.95 -5.75 -15.31
CA ARG A 217 12.68 -5.78 -14.02
C ARG A 217 13.09 -4.39 -13.48
N SER A 218 12.95 -3.32 -14.27
CA SER A 218 13.33 -1.96 -13.90
C SER A 218 12.31 -1.24 -13.01
N ALA A 219 11.02 -1.56 -13.07
CA ALA A 219 9.99 -0.87 -12.28
C ALA A 219 10.08 -1.20 -10.77
N CYS A 220 10.49 -2.43 -10.41
CA CYS A 220 10.66 -2.85 -9.02
C CYS A 220 11.77 -2.08 -8.27
N ARG A 221 12.76 -1.49 -8.97
CA ARG A 221 13.84 -0.72 -8.32
C ARG A 221 13.38 0.65 -7.79
N ALA A 222 12.22 1.15 -8.23
CA ALA A 222 11.67 2.43 -7.76
C ALA A 222 10.98 2.32 -6.38
N TRP A 223 11.06 1.14 -5.75
CA TRP A 223 10.48 0.82 -4.46
C TRP A 223 11.56 0.26 -3.53
N ALA A 224 12.59 1.05 -3.21
CA ALA A 224 13.56 0.63 -2.21
C ALA A 224 12.98 0.91 -0.81
N PRO A 225 12.74 -0.11 0.03
CA PRO A 225 12.43 0.14 1.44
C PRO A 225 13.64 0.78 2.14
N PRO A 226 13.45 1.52 3.25
CA PRO A 226 14.57 2.02 4.03
C PRO A 226 15.42 0.83 4.51
N ALA A 227 16.73 0.91 4.27
CA ALA A 227 17.67 -0.04 4.84
C ALA A 227 17.52 0.00 6.37
N ALA A 228 17.41 -1.17 7.01
CA ALA A 228 17.44 -1.25 8.46
C ALA A 228 18.75 -0.63 8.97
N SER A 229 18.67 0.55 9.60
CA SER A 229 19.84 1.19 10.21
C SER A 229 20.41 0.25 11.28
N PRO A 230 21.74 0.01 11.30
CA PRO A 230 22.38 -0.65 12.42
C PRO A 230 22.25 0.26 13.66
N ALA A 231 21.85 -0.32 14.78
CA ALA A 231 21.72 0.37 16.06
C ALA A 231 22.99 1.18 16.36
N ALA A 232 22.83 2.49 16.60
CA ALA A 232 23.92 3.36 17.01
C ALA A 232 24.45 2.94 18.39
N PRO A 233 25.78 2.97 18.62
CA PRO A 233 26.36 2.62 19.91
C PRO A 233 26.01 3.70 20.95
N THR A 234 25.48 3.27 22.08
CA THR A 234 25.20 4.13 23.24
C THR A 234 26.50 4.75 23.74
N SER A 235 26.67 6.06 23.59
CA SER A 235 27.71 6.85 24.23
C SER A 235 27.40 6.99 25.72
N ARG A 236 28.17 6.33 26.59
CA ARG A 236 28.22 6.65 28.02
C ARG A 236 29.13 7.86 28.23
N SER A 237 28.57 8.91 28.79
CA SER A 237 29.28 10.08 29.29
C SER A 237 30.11 9.74 30.54
N SER A 238 31.33 10.26 30.55
CA SER A 238 32.31 10.25 31.62
C SER A 238 31.91 11.08 32.84
N SER A 239 32.05 10.53 34.04
CA SER A 239 32.42 11.28 35.24
C SER A 239 33.34 10.40 36.11
N GLY A 240 34.43 11.01 36.58
CA GLY A 240 35.62 10.33 37.08
C GLY A 240 35.54 9.79 38.51
N GLY A 241 36.53 8.99 38.85
CA GLY A 241 36.79 8.47 40.20
C GLY A 241 37.98 7.51 40.15
N ARG A 242 38.91 7.69 41.07
CA ARG A 242 40.30 7.18 41.07
C ARG A 242 40.43 5.68 41.34
N GLU A 243 41.66 5.21 41.08
CA GLU A 243 42.46 4.22 41.85
C GLU A 243 42.58 2.75 41.41
N ALA A 244 43.85 2.31 41.50
CA ALA A 244 44.39 0.97 41.74
C ALA A 244 44.40 -0.10 40.63
N SER A 245 45.59 -0.27 40.05
CA SER A 245 46.36 -1.52 39.94
C SER A 245 45.62 -2.88 39.91
N GLY A 246 45.84 -3.66 38.85
CA GLY A 246 45.54 -5.10 38.84
C GLY A 246 45.74 -5.77 37.49
N CYS A 247 46.89 -6.42 37.31
CA CYS A 247 47.16 -7.35 36.21
C CYS A 247 46.25 -8.58 36.35
N GLY A 248 45.39 -8.84 35.37
CA GLY A 248 44.46 -9.98 35.37
C GLY A 248 44.25 -10.54 33.97
N ARG A 249 44.72 -11.78 33.75
CA ARG A 249 44.57 -12.55 32.51
C ARG A 249 43.09 -12.72 32.16
N ARG A 250 42.71 -12.48 30.90
CA ARG A 250 41.37 -12.77 30.39
C ARG A 250 41.22 -14.28 30.17
N SER A 251 40.28 -14.90 30.86
CA SER A 251 39.82 -16.26 30.55
C SER A 251 38.99 -16.25 29.25
N PRO A 252 39.07 -17.29 28.40
CA PRO A 252 38.24 -17.40 27.21
C PRO A 252 36.77 -17.69 27.58
N PRO A 253 35.81 -17.34 26.71
CA PRO A 253 34.38 -17.56 26.96
C PRO A 253 34.03 -19.07 27.00
N PRO A 254 32.99 -19.46 27.77
CA PRO A 254 32.56 -20.84 27.87
C PRO A 254 31.99 -21.35 26.54
N GLN A 255 32.30 -22.60 26.20
CA GLN A 255 31.78 -23.27 25.00
C GLN A 255 30.29 -23.61 25.16
N PRO A 256 29.50 -23.60 24.07
CA PRO A 256 28.10 -23.98 24.11
C PRO A 256 27.94 -25.49 24.42
N PRO A 257 26.83 -25.89 25.08
CA PRO A 257 26.59 -27.29 25.42
C PRO A 257 26.44 -28.17 24.17
N SER A 258 27.07 -29.34 24.22
CA SER A 258 26.97 -30.39 23.19
C SER A 258 25.53 -30.89 23.02
N ALA A 259 25.11 -31.08 21.77
CA ALA A 259 23.78 -31.59 21.41
C ALA A 259 23.48 -32.95 22.08
N PRO A 260 22.22 -33.19 22.51
CA PRO A 260 21.84 -34.46 23.11
C PRO A 260 21.86 -35.60 22.07
N PRO A 261 22.16 -36.84 22.48
CA PRO A 261 22.15 -38.00 21.59
C PRO A 261 20.73 -38.30 21.07
N PRO A 262 20.59 -38.88 19.86
CA PRO A 262 19.29 -39.22 19.31
C PRO A 262 18.56 -40.26 20.18
N LEU A 263 17.26 -40.03 20.40
CA LEU A 263 16.36 -40.94 21.11
C LEU A 263 16.27 -42.27 20.37
N ALA A 264 16.47 -43.37 21.09
CA ALA A 264 16.28 -44.73 20.57
C ALA A 264 14.81 -44.96 20.24
N GLU A 265 14.53 -45.45 19.03
CA GLU A 265 13.20 -45.89 18.60
C GLU A 265 12.74 -47.09 19.45
N ALA A 266 11.56 -46.97 20.05
CA ALA A 266 10.89 -48.09 20.72
C ALA A 266 10.20 -48.98 19.66
N PRO A 267 10.25 -50.31 19.81
CA PRO A 267 9.62 -51.23 18.86
C PRO A 267 8.08 -51.21 18.95
N PRO A 268 7.39 -51.57 17.86
CA PRO A 268 5.94 -51.43 17.76
C PRO A 268 5.19 -52.45 18.62
N GLN A 269 4.07 -52.02 19.20
CA GLN A 269 2.96 -52.88 19.63
C GLN A 269 1.71 -52.52 18.84
#